data_AF-A0A0C9ZC45-F1
#
_entry.id   AF-A0A0C9ZC45-F1
#
_cell.length_a   1.000
_cell.length_b   1.000
_cell.length_c   1.000
_cell.angle_alpha   90.00
_cell.angle_beta   90.00
_cell.angle_gamma   90.00
#
_symmetry.space_group_name_H-M   'P 1'
#
loop_
_entity.id
_entity.type
_entity.pdbx_description
1 polymer ?
#
loop_
_entity_poly.entity_id
_entity_poly.type
_entity_poly.pdbx_seq_one_letter_code
_entity_poly.pdbx_strand_id
1 'polypeptide(L)'
;MVKYAKDDFMAHIKSPRRFFDLLMDKYSKTMPDPNLDPTRHGDKSIFEHTIENFKNFIDKANGRLDGILQMCGICDEWCAADAICKFMREMLSQVQKKGNYNYFWPSFFKKWEECWPITLEGSLEPLDKNARLEQMAKARDALQTCLMVKLHNDFGNSKIGCQANTAGNTIISKLIDDITIKSGKKKLCPLNATEVYAKKYYASCVQPAVKEELNVMKNAVDTPEPKKQVKEEVTKLAQEMKEKREKEKEAIPDKKEVPKELVIYRLIEILSMFFTELHDSMGWTFSILLAGPDPVNASKLDVSSLHIGTTLAGNWFNQAYLKFEKSIMVPYFEFAS
;
A
#
# COMPACT_ATOMS: atom_id res chain seq x y z
N MET A 1 -6.00 14.28 7.87
CA MET A 1 -5.05 13.98 6.76
C MET A 1 -5.66 13.16 5.60
N VAL A 2 -6.49 12.11 5.87
CA VAL A 2 -7.09 11.27 4.82
C VAL A 2 -8.17 12.00 4.00
N LYS A 3 -8.91 12.94 4.59
CA LYS A 3 -9.87 13.82 3.90
C LYS A 3 -9.16 14.75 2.91
N TYR A 4 -8.06 15.38 3.32
CA TYR A 4 -7.24 16.19 2.42
C TYR A 4 -6.66 15.35 1.28
N ALA A 5 -6.14 14.15 1.57
CA ALA A 5 -5.66 13.24 0.53
C ALA A 5 -6.79 12.76 -0.40
N LYS A 6 -7.99 12.47 0.12
CA LYS A 6 -9.18 12.09 -0.66
C LYS A 6 -9.68 13.26 -1.50
N ASP A 7 -9.80 14.46 -0.95
CA ASP A 7 -10.33 15.63 -1.66
C ASP A 7 -9.35 16.14 -2.72
N ASP A 8 -8.04 16.11 -2.43
CA ASP A 8 -6.96 16.37 -3.40
C ASP A 8 -6.94 15.30 -4.52
N PHE A 9 -7.14 14.03 -4.14
CA PHE A 9 -7.24 12.92 -5.08
C PHE A 9 -8.53 12.93 -5.92
N MET A 10 -9.70 13.24 -5.34
CA MET A 10 -10.97 13.34 -6.05
C MET A 10 -10.98 14.57 -6.97
N ALA A 11 -10.26 15.64 -6.62
CA ALA A 11 -9.99 16.75 -7.54
C ALA A 11 -9.12 16.32 -8.75
N HIS A 12 -8.32 15.27 -8.60
CA HIS A 12 -7.50 14.66 -9.65
C HIS A 12 -8.21 13.53 -10.42
N ILE A 13 -9.09 12.73 -9.81
CA ILE A 13 -9.86 11.67 -10.50
C ILE A 13 -10.93 12.23 -11.42
N LYS A 14 -11.53 13.40 -11.12
CA LYS A 14 -12.53 14.02 -12.01
C LYS A 14 -12.00 14.27 -13.43
N SER A 15 -10.68 14.27 -13.61
CA SER A 15 -10.05 14.18 -14.93
C SER A 15 -8.75 13.38 -14.81
N PRO A 16 -8.79 12.06 -15.12
CA PRO A 16 -7.60 11.20 -15.26
C PRO A 16 -6.44 11.85 -16.00
N ARG A 17 -6.81 12.62 -17.03
CA ARG A 17 -5.90 13.35 -17.88
C ARG A 17 -5.24 14.50 -17.14
N ARG A 18 -6.00 15.35 -16.44
CA ARG A 18 -5.44 16.46 -15.64
C ARG A 18 -4.49 15.97 -14.57
N PHE A 19 -4.80 14.85 -13.94
CA PHE A 19 -3.90 14.21 -12.99
C PHE A 19 -2.58 13.80 -13.65
N PHE A 20 -2.67 13.13 -14.79
CA PHE A 20 -1.50 12.73 -15.57
C PHE A 20 -0.69 13.94 -16.06
N ASP A 21 -1.35 15.00 -16.51
CA ASP A 21 -0.72 16.24 -16.96
C ASP A 21 0.02 16.95 -15.82
N LEU A 22 -0.56 17.00 -14.61
CA LEU A 22 0.11 17.55 -13.41
C LEU A 22 1.31 16.71 -12.99
N LEU A 23 1.21 15.39 -13.12
CA LEU A 23 2.30 14.47 -12.85
C LEU A 23 3.45 14.69 -13.84
N MET A 24 3.12 14.80 -15.13
CA MET A 24 4.09 15.09 -16.18
C MET A 24 4.72 16.49 -16.03
N ASP A 25 3.96 17.49 -15.58
CA ASP A 25 4.46 18.85 -15.30
C ASP A 25 5.42 18.89 -14.10
N LYS A 26 5.09 18.24 -12.99
CA LYS A 26 6.03 18.10 -11.85
C LYS A 26 7.31 17.41 -12.28
N TYR A 27 7.16 16.38 -13.11
CA TYR A 27 8.26 15.59 -13.61
C TYR A 27 9.12 16.31 -14.66
N SER A 28 8.52 17.14 -15.52
CA SER A 28 9.26 17.94 -16.51
C SER A 28 10.07 19.06 -15.84
N LYS A 29 9.55 19.67 -14.78
CA LYS A 29 10.26 20.68 -13.98
C LYS A 29 11.54 20.18 -13.31
N THR A 30 11.65 18.88 -13.11
CA THR A 30 12.86 18.26 -12.56
C THR A 30 13.83 17.80 -13.65
N MET A 31 13.43 17.82 -14.92
CA MET A 31 14.34 17.46 -16.01
C MET A 31 15.46 18.50 -16.10
N PRO A 32 16.73 18.07 -16.10
CA PRO A 32 17.84 18.96 -16.42
C PRO A 32 17.75 19.40 -17.88
N ASP A 33 18.31 20.58 -18.17
CA ASP A 33 18.36 21.09 -19.54
C ASP A 33 19.06 20.07 -20.46
N PRO A 34 18.41 19.62 -21.55
CA PRO A 34 18.98 18.61 -22.45
C PRO A 34 20.29 19.07 -23.10
N ASN A 35 20.56 20.38 -23.15
CA ASN A 35 21.81 20.93 -23.68
C ASN A 35 22.97 20.83 -22.68
N LEU A 36 22.69 20.71 -21.38
CA LEU A 36 23.69 20.66 -20.31
C LEU A 36 24.07 19.23 -19.94
N ASP A 37 23.10 18.31 -19.89
CA ASP A 37 23.36 16.90 -19.57
C ASP A 37 22.28 15.97 -20.16
N PRO A 38 22.46 15.49 -21.41
CA PRO A 38 21.51 14.60 -22.08
C PRO A 38 21.54 13.18 -21.51
N THR A 39 22.33 12.93 -20.48
CA THR A 39 22.24 11.65 -19.75
C THR A 39 21.38 11.80 -18.51
N ARG A 40 21.16 13.01 -17.98
CA ARG A 40 20.58 13.21 -16.65
C ARG A 40 19.07 13.27 -16.67
N HIS A 41 18.52 12.65 -15.65
CA HIS A 41 17.11 12.38 -15.50
C HIS A 41 16.55 13.40 -14.54
N GLY A 42 15.36 13.91 -14.80
CA GLY A 42 14.62 14.46 -13.67
C GLY A 42 14.21 13.38 -12.65
N ASP A 43 13.46 13.81 -11.66
CA ASP A 43 13.24 13.02 -10.46
C ASP A 43 12.21 11.91 -10.68
N LYS A 44 12.65 10.64 -10.79
CA LYS A 44 11.75 9.48 -10.86
C LYS A 44 11.01 9.21 -9.57
N SER A 45 11.48 9.75 -8.44
CA SER A 45 10.74 9.67 -7.19
C SER A 45 9.38 10.34 -7.33
N ILE A 46 9.16 11.24 -8.28
CA ILE A 46 7.85 11.84 -8.56
C ILE A 46 6.84 10.77 -9.02
N PHE A 47 7.21 9.91 -9.97
CA PHE A 47 6.32 8.84 -10.43
C PHE A 47 6.17 7.77 -9.37
N GLU A 48 7.27 7.33 -8.78
CA GLU A 48 7.24 6.29 -7.76
C GLU A 48 6.43 6.75 -6.55
N HIS A 49 6.66 7.96 -6.04
CA HIS A 49 5.85 8.57 -4.99
C HIS A 49 4.40 8.69 -5.41
N THR A 50 4.11 9.02 -6.67
CA THR A 50 2.73 9.13 -7.14
C THR A 50 2.04 7.77 -7.24
N ILE A 51 2.70 6.76 -7.79
CA ILE A 51 2.20 5.38 -7.89
C ILE A 51 2.08 4.77 -6.50
N GLU A 52 3.04 5.04 -5.62
CA GLU A 52 3.04 4.60 -4.23
C GLU A 52 1.96 5.32 -3.43
N ASN A 53 1.71 6.60 -3.68
CA ASN A 53 0.57 7.31 -3.12
C ASN A 53 -0.74 6.71 -3.62
N PHE A 54 -0.81 6.33 -4.91
CA PHE A 54 -1.98 5.65 -5.49
C PHE A 54 -2.18 4.24 -4.95
N LYS A 55 -1.11 3.46 -4.78
CA LYS A 55 -1.16 2.13 -4.18
C LYS A 55 -1.54 2.24 -2.72
N ASN A 56 -0.87 3.09 -1.95
CA ASN A 56 -1.25 3.34 -0.57
C ASN A 56 -2.70 3.83 -0.46
N PHE A 57 -3.17 4.62 -1.42
CA PHE A 57 -4.56 5.03 -1.47
C PHE A 57 -5.50 3.85 -1.77
N ILE A 58 -5.23 3.08 -2.83
CA ILE A 58 -6.02 1.90 -3.24
C ILE A 58 -5.99 0.84 -2.14
N ASP A 59 -4.85 0.56 -1.54
CA ASP A 59 -4.68 -0.41 -0.47
C ASP A 59 -5.34 0.08 0.83
N LYS A 60 -5.35 1.39 1.11
CA LYS A 60 -6.15 1.97 2.21
C LYS A 60 -7.65 1.93 1.91
N ALA A 61 -8.04 2.07 0.65
CA ALA A 61 -9.42 1.95 0.21
C ALA A 61 -9.89 0.49 0.29
N ASN A 62 -9.17 -0.44 -0.33
CA ASN A 62 -9.50 -1.85 -0.39
C ASN A 62 -9.36 -2.54 0.98
N GLY A 63 -8.30 -2.21 1.73
CA GLY A 63 -8.00 -2.81 3.04
C GLY A 63 -8.98 -2.46 4.16
N ARG A 64 -9.95 -1.58 3.91
CA ARG A 64 -11.04 -1.25 4.86
C ARG A 64 -12.42 -1.15 4.24
N LEU A 65 -12.54 -1.07 2.92
CA LEU A 65 -13.80 -0.80 2.22
C LEU A 65 -14.12 -1.77 1.09
N ASP A 66 -13.36 -2.84 0.81
CA ASP A 66 -13.78 -3.79 -0.26
C ASP A 66 -15.22 -4.31 -0.03
N GLY A 67 -15.60 -4.59 1.24
CA GLY A 67 -16.98 -4.93 1.58
C GLY A 67 -17.98 -3.76 1.54
N ILE A 68 -17.53 -2.51 1.68
CA ILE A 68 -18.40 -1.32 1.71
C ILE A 68 -18.56 -0.71 0.30
N LEU A 69 -17.50 -0.65 -0.50
CA LEU A 69 -17.52 -0.25 -1.92
C LEU A 69 -18.30 -1.26 -2.76
N GLN A 70 -18.26 -2.55 -2.42
CA GLN A 70 -19.10 -3.57 -3.04
C GLN A 70 -20.58 -3.46 -2.64
N MET A 71 -20.89 -2.89 -1.46
CA MET A 71 -22.27 -2.66 -0.99
C MET A 71 -22.86 -1.30 -1.39
N CYS A 72 -22.04 -0.26 -1.63
CA CYS A 72 -22.51 1.09 -1.97
C CYS A 72 -22.61 1.37 -3.49
N GLY A 73 -22.28 0.39 -4.34
CA GLY A 73 -22.18 0.57 -5.79
C GLY A 73 -20.84 1.21 -6.17
N ILE A 74 -20.10 0.55 -7.05
CA ILE A 74 -18.84 1.09 -7.59
C ILE A 74 -19.21 2.24 -8.53
N CYS A 75 -18.83 3.48 -8.21
CA CYS A 75 -19.07 4.61 -9.11
C CYS A 75 -18.09 4.56 -10.30
N ASP A 76 -18.50 5.08 -11.46
CA ASP A 76 -17.73 5.01 -12.71
C ASP A 76 -16.35 5.67 -12.59
N GLU A 77 -16.23 6.68 -11.75
CA GLU A 77 -14.97 7.37 -11.45
C GLU A 77 -13.97 6.45 -10.74
N TRP A 78 -14.46 5.53 -9.91
CA TRP A 78 -13.62 4.54 -9.23
C TRP A 78 -13.12 3.48 -10.21
N CYS A 79 -14.00 2.99 -11.08
CA CYS A 79 -13.64 2.08 -12.17
C CYS A 79 -12.58 2.72 -13.09
N ALA A 80 -12.73 4.00 -13.43
CA ALA A 80 -11.76 4.73 -14.23
C ALA A 80 -10.41 4.87 -13.51
N ALA A 81 -10.40 5.24 -12.23
CA ALA A 81 -9.19 5.35 -11.42
C ALA A 81 -8.45 4.00 -11.30
N ASP A 82 -9.18 2.91 -11.05
CA ASP A 82 -8.60 1.56 -10.98
C ASP A 82 -8.04 1.11 -12.34
N ALA A 83 -8.76 1.38 -13.44
CA ALA A 83 -8.29 1.08 -14.79
C ALA A 83 -6.99 1.81 -15.13
N ILE A 84 -6.87 3.09 -14.74
CA ILE A 84 -5.63 3.87 -14.89
C ILE A 84 -4.50 3.25 -14.09
N CYS A 85 -4.76 2.84 -12.85
CA CYS A 85 -3.74 2.25 -11.99
C CYS A 85 -3.27 0.88 -12.48
N LYS A 86 -4.20 0.06 -12.98
CA LYS A 86 -3.89 -1.21 -13.63
C LYS A 86 -3.05 -0.99 -14.89
N PHE A 87 -3.45 -0.03 -15.73
CA PHE A 87 -2.70 0.34 -16.92
C PHE A 87 -1.28 0.82 -16.58
N MET A 88 -1.12 1.75 -15.64
CA MET A 88 0.18 2.23 -15.20
C MET A 88 1.03 1.08 -14.64
N ARG A 89 0.46 0.19 -13.82
CA ARG A 89 1.16 -0.98 -13.25
C ARG A 89 1.62 -1.95 -14.32
N GLU A 90 0.75 -2.30 -15.26
CA GLU A 90 1.08 -3.23 -16.34
C GLU A 90 2.22 -2.67 -17.20
N MET A 91 2.11 -1.40 -17.55
CA MET A 91 3.11 -0.69 -18.34
C MET A 91 4.46 -0.60 -17.62
N LEU A 92 4.48 -0.25 -16.32
CA LEU A 92 5.70 -0.24 -15.51
C LEU A 92 6.31 -1.64 -15.34
N SER A 93 5.48 -2.68 -15.23
CA SER A 93 5.95 -4.06 -15.12
C SER A 93 6.65 -4.53 -16.40
N GLN A 94 6.09 -4.21 -17.57
CA GLN A 94 6.71 -4.53 -18.87
C GLN A 94 8.08 -3.88 -19.03
N VAL A 95 8.22 -2.71 -18.42
CA VAL A 95 9.42 -1.89 -18.46
C VAL A 95 10.51 -2.38 -17.53
N GLN A 96 10.14 -2.70 -16.28
CA GLN A 96 11.04 -3.30 -15.31
C GLN A 96 11.65 -4.60 -15.85
N LYS A 97 10.86 -5.38 -16.58
CA LYS A 97 11.34 -6.63 -17.22
C LYS A 97 12.35 -6.40 -18.34
N LYS A 98 12.21 -5.32 -19.10
CA LYS A 98 13.08 -5.03 -20.25
C LYS A 98 14.30 -4.20 -19.88
N GLY A 99 14.31 -3.53 -18.72
CA GLY A 99 15.39 -2.66 -18.25
C GLY A 99 15.64 -1.43 -19.13
N ASN A 100 14.89 -1.29 -20.23
CA ASN A 100 15.07 -0.27 -21.24
C ASN A 100 13.72 0.37 -21.57
N TYR A 101 13.57 1.58 -21.09
CA TYR A 101 12.38 2.41 -21.20
C TYR A 101 12.52 3.55 -22.21
N ASN A 102 13.61 3.57 -22.98
CA ASN A 102 13.70 4.38 -24.18
C ASN A 102 12.55 4.00 -25.15
N TYR A 103 12.37 2.70 -25.39
CA TYR A 103 11.29 2.20 -26.23
C TYR A 103 9.92 2.18 -25.55
N PHE A 104 9.85 2.47 -24.26
CA PHE A 104 8.62 2.38 -23.48
C PHE A 104 7.70 3.57 -23.71
N TRP A 105 8.22 4.78 -23.51
CA TRP A 105 7.40 5.99 -23.47
C TRP A 105 6.58 6.22 -24.74
N PRO A 106 7.11 6.00 -25.96
CA PRO A 106 6.32 6.15 -27.18
C PRO A 106 5.15 5.16 -27.23
N SER A 107 5.40 3.91 -26.84
CA SER A 107 4.35 2.88 -26.77
C SER A 107 3.34 3.15 -25.65
N PHE A 108 3.81 3.68 -24.53
CA PHE A 108 2.98 4.10 -23.40
C PHE A 108 2.02 5.22 -23.80
N PHE A 109 2.52 6.33 -24.34
CA PHE A 109 1.65 7.46 -24.71
C PHE A 109 0.69 7.09 -25.81
N LYS A 110 1.12 6.27 -26.79
CA LYS A 110 0.21 5.77 -27.82
C LYS A 110 -0.97 5.00 -27.22
N LYS A 111 -0.70 4.01 -26.35
CA LYS A 111 -1.74 3.24 -25.68
C LYS A 111 -2.58 4.08 -24.70
N TRP A 112 -1.96 5.03 -24.01
CA TRP A 112 -2.64 5.95 -23.11
C TRP A 112 -3.64 6.83 -23.87
N GLU A 113 -3.25 7.37 -25.03
CA GLU A 113 -4.14 8.15 -25.89
C GLU A 113 -5.27 7.30 -26.50
N GLU A 114 -5.02 6.02 -26.79
CA GLU A 114 -6.06 5.08 -27.24
C GLU A 114 -7.11 4.81 -26.15
N CYS A 115 -6.67 4.63 -24.89
CA CYS A 115 -7.57 4.35 -23.76
C CYS A 115 -8.26 5.61 -23.19
N TRP A 116 -7.61 6.78 -23.28
CA TRP A 116 -8.11 8.06 -22.79
C TRP A 116 -7.87 9.16 -23.83
N PRO A 117 -8.66 9.18 -24.92
CA PRO A 117 -8.51 10.18 -25.98
C PRO A 117 -8.70 11.59 -25.44
N ILE A 118 -8.10 12.58 -26.10
CA ILE A 118 -8.34 13.99 -25.75
C ILE A 118 -9.76 14.35 -26.16
N THR A 119 -10.74 14.13 -25.29
CA THR A 119 -12.03 14.81 -25.40
C THR A 119 -11.77 16.26 -25.05
N LEU A 120 -11.54 17.06 -26.09
CA LEU A 120 -11.34 18.50 -25.97
C LEU A 120 -12.71 19.16 -25.77
N GLU A 121 -13.36 18.82 -24.66
CA GLU A 121 -14.58 19.47 -24.20
C GLU A 121 -14.19 20.85 -23.67
N GLY A 122 -14.27 21.87 -24.54
CA GLY A 122 -14.20 23.26 -24.12
C GLY A 122 -13.60 24.27 -25.11
N SER A 123 -12.95 23.86 -26.21
CA SER A 123 -12.45 24.84 -27.19
C SER A 123 -13.45 25.02 -28.33
N LEU A 124 -14.23 26.10 -28.24
CA LEU A 124 -15.20 26.53 -29.25
C LEU A 124 -14.57 27.18 -30.49
N GLU A 125 -13.24 27.38 -30.54
CA GLU A 125 -12.61 27.96 -31.72
C GLU A 125 -11.98 26.91 -32.67
N PRO A 126 -12.32 26.96 -33.98
CA PRO A 126 -11.77 26.06 -34.98
C PRO A 126 -10.35 26.48 -35.35
N LEU A 127 -9.35 25.97 -34.62
CA LEU A 127 -7.97 26.02 -35.09
C LEU A 127 -7.78 25.15 -36.35
N ASP A 128 -6.94 25.62 -37.27
CA ASP A 128 -6.49 24.85 -38.45
C ASP A 128 -5.89 23.50 -38.01
N LYS A 129 -6.42 22.42 -38.60
CA LYS A 129 -6.07 21.03 -38.25
C LYS A 129 -4.58 20.74 -38.46
N ASN A 130 -3.93 21.41 -39.41
CA ASN A 130 -2.54 21.15 -39.74
C ASN A 130 -1.57 21.73 -38.70
N ALA A 131 -1.79 22.97 -38.26
CA ALA A 131 -1.01 23.59 -37.19
C ALA A 131 -1.12 22.80 -35.86
N ARG A 132 -2.31 22.24 -35.58
CA ARG A 132 -2.57 21.41 -34.40
C ARG A 132 -1.80 20.08 -34.43
N LEU A 133 -1.73 19.42 -35.59
CA LEU A 133 -0.97 18.18 -35.76
C LEU A 133 0.53 18.41 -35.61
N GLU A 134 1.05 19.53 -36.12
CA GLU A 134 2.48 19.85 -36.03
C GLU A 134 2.91 20.20 -34.60
N GLN A 135 2.09 20.92 -33.84
CA GLN A 135 2.34 21.19 -32.41
C GLN A 135 2.32 19.90 -31.59
N MET A 136 1.37 18.99 -31.84
CA MET A 136 1.32 17.70 -31.18
C MET A 136 2.54 16.84 -31.50
N ALA A 137 3.01 16.84 -32.74
CA ALA A 137 4.22 16.11 -33.13
C ALA A 137 5.47 16.65 -32.44
N LYS A 138 5.65 17.99 -32.39
CA LYS A 138 6.77 18.63 -31.68
C LYS A 138 6.73 18.38 -30.17
N ALA A 139 5.55 18.44 -29.55
CA ALA A 139 5.39 18.12 -28.15
C ALA A 139 5.70 16.64 -27.86
N ARG A 140 5.31 15.73 -28.76
CA ARG A 140 5.59 14.30 -28.65
C ARG A 140 7.08 14.00 -28.76
N ASP A 141 7.78 14.57 -29.74
CA ASP A 141 9.23 14.36 -29.92
C ASP A 141 10.07 14.95 -28.77
N ALA A 142 9.67 16.12 -28.26
CA ALA A 142 10.31 16.74 -27.09
C ALA A 142 10.12 15.88 -25.83
N LEU A 143 8.89 15.39 -25.60
CA LEU A 143 8.57 14.54 -24.46
C LEU A 143 9.32 13.19 -24.53
N GLN A 144 9.37 12.58 -25.72
CA GLN A 144 10.06 11.33 -25.97
C GLN A 144 11.58 11.46 -25.75
N THR A 145 12.20 12.51 -26.29
CA THR A 145 13.64 12.77 -26.10
C THR A 145 13.97 12.92 -24.63
N CYS A 146 13.19 13.73 -23.91
CA CYS A 146 13.40 13.96 -22.49
C CYS A 146 13.20 12.68 -21.65
N LEU A 147 12.25 11.83 -22.00
CA LEU A 147 11.97 10.60 -21.27
C LEU A 147 12.99 9.48 -21.51
N MET A 148 13.59 9.41 -22.71
CA MET A 148 14.68 8.48 -23.04
C MET A 148 15.95 8.85 -22.28
N VAL A 149 16.29 10.14 -22.35
CA VAL A 149 17.35 10.74 -21.57
C VAL A 149 17.11 10.51 -20.11
N LYS A 150 15.86 10.32 -19.64
CA LYS A 150 15.43 10.17 -18.25
C LYS A 150 15.32 8.75 -17.74
N LEU A 151 15.83 7.81 -18.51
CA LEU A 151 15.60 6.42 -18.20
C LEU A 151 16.81 5.58 -17.73
N HIS A 152 17.89 5.77 -18.46
CA HIS A 152 19.21 5.19 -18.36
C HIS A 152 19.92 5.22 -16.96
N ASN A 153 19.47 6.01 -15.98
CA ASN A 153 20.16 6.37 -14.75
C ASN A 153 19.46 5.81 -13.52
N ASP A 154 18.14 5.95 -13.37
CA ASP A 154 17.53 5.47 -12.11
C ASP A 154 17.33 3.95 -12.05
N PHE A 155 17.48 3.24 -13.16
CA PHE A 155 17.42 1.77 -13.16
C PHE A 155 18.81 1.11 -13.14
N GLY A 156 19.87 1.90 -12.95
CA GLY A 156 21.20 1.38 -12.60
C GLY A 156 21.36 1.24 -11.09
N ASN A 157 20.95 0.11 -10.49
CA ASN A 157 21.33 -0.40 -9.16
C ASN A 157 21.89 0.62 -8.13
N SER A 158 21.10 1.61 -7.67
CA SER A 158 21.59 2.63 -6.74
C SER A 158 21.08 2.48 -5.30
N LYS A 159 21.92 2.88 -4.34
CA LYS A 159 21.80 2.61 -2.89
C LYS A 159 20.65 3.34 -2.18
N ILE A 160 20.12 4.39 -2.79
CA ILE A 160 19.16 5.32 -2.16
C ILE A 160 17.74 4.73 -2.14
N GLY A 161 17.37 3.96 -3.17
CA GLY A 161 16.05 3.32 -3.25
C GLY A 161 15.77 2.30 -2.13
N CYS A 162 16.81 1.73 -1.51
CA CYS A 162 16.63 0.73 -0.46
C CYS A 162 16.20 1.30 0.91
N GLN A 163 16.47 2.58 1.22
CA GLN A 163 16.26 3.13 2.58
C GLN A 163 14.83 3.60 2.86
N ALA A 164 14.09 4.08 1.85
CA ALA A 164 12.76 4.64 2.02
C ALA A 164 11.70 3.59 2.45
N ASN A 165 11.83 2.35 1.97
CA ASN A 165 10.88 1.26 2.26
C ASN A 165 10.88 0.81 3.73
N THR A 166 11.91 1.12 4.52
CA THR A 166 12.01 0.64 5.92
C THR A 166 11.15 1.46 6.89
N ALA A 167 10.85 2.74 6.60
CA ALA A 167 10.21 3.65 7.55
C ALA A 167 8.67 3.55 7.64
N GLY A 168 7.98 3.19 6.55
CA GLY A 168 6.50 3.17 6.51
C GLY A 168 5.87 2.02 7.31
N ASN A 169 6.56 0.88 7.40
CA ASN A 169 6.00 -0.33 8.03
C ASN A 169 5.96 -0.28 9.57
N THR A 170 6.61 0.69 10.21
CA THR A 170 6.82 0.67 11.67
C THR A 170 5.59 1.14 12.48
N ILE A 171 4.71 1.97 11.91
CA ILE A 171 3.58 2.60 12.64
C ILE A 171 2.39 1.64 12.78
N ILE A 172 2.02 0.97 11.70
CA ILE A 172 0.91 0.00 11.71
C ILE A 172 1.22 -1.19 12.61
N SER A 173 2.48 -1.65 12.63
CA SER A 173 2.91 -2.70 13.53
C SER A 173 2.80 -2.32 15.01
N LYS A 174 3.00 -1.04 15.38
CA LYS A 174 2.86 -0.59 16.78
C LYS A 174 1.40 -0.61 17.24
N LEU A 175 0.46 -0.11 16.43
CA LEU A 175 -0.96 -0.10 16.79
C LEU A 175 -1.52 -1.53 17.01
N ILE A 176 -1.08 -2.48 16.18
CA ILE A 176 -1.46 -3.88 16.31
C ILE A 176 -0.83 -4.51 17.58
N ASP A 177 0.44 -4.21 17.85
CA ASP A 177 1.15 -4.65 19.06
C ASP A 177 0.46 -4.10 20.34
N ASP A 178 -0.04 -2.86 20.32
CA ASP A 178 -0.74 -2.22 21.44
C ASP A 178 -2.17 -2.74 21.66
N ILE A 179 -2.86 -3.23 20.64
CA ILE A 179 -4.21 -3.83 20.77
C ILE A 179 -4.11 -5.29 21.26
N THR A 180 -3.04 -6.00 20.89
CA THR A 180 -2.79 -7.39 21.31
C THR A 180 -2.19 -7.49 22.72
N ILE A 181 -2.63 -6.60 23.63
CA ILE A 181 -2.28 -6.65 25.07
C ILE A 181 -2.57 -8.06 25.58
N LYS A 182 -1.49 -8.79 25.92
CA LYS A 182 -1.43 -10.10 26.60
C LYS A 182 -1.06 -11.36 25.81
N SER A 183 -0.46 -11.30 24.62
CA SER A 183 0.44 -12.41 24.23
C SER A 183 1.89 -11.98 24.35
N GLY A 184 2.43 -12.10 25.56
CA GLY A 184 3.87 -12.01 25.79
C GLY A 184 4.61 -12.91 24.78
N LYS A 185 5.69 -12.35 24.22
CA LYS A 185 6.49 -12.86 23.09
C LYS A 185 5.76 -12.81 21.75
N LYS A 186 6.21 -11.89 20.88
CA LYS A 186 5.98 -11.95 19.43
C LYS A 186 6.13 -13.40 19.01
N LYS A 187 5.09 -13.96 18.40
CA LYS A 187 5.09 -15.32 17.85
C LYS A 187 6.07 -15.31 16.67
N LEU A 188 7.37 -15.39 16.98
CA LEU A 188 8.43 -15.47 15.97
C LEU A 188 8.11 -16.68 15.12
N CYS A 189 7.82 -16.42 13.84
CA CYS A 189 7.78 -17.47 12.82
C CYS A 189 8.99 -18.38 13.06
N PRO A 190 8.81 -19.72 13.09
CA PRO A 190 9.93 -20.63 13.16
C PRO A 190 10.94 -20.23 12.09
N LEU A 191 12.16 -19.89 12.50
CA LEU A 191 13.27 -19.73 11.57
C LEU A 191 13.38 -21.05 10.80
N ASN A 192 13.54 -20.97 9.49
CA ASN A 192 13.77 -22.18 8.70
C ASN A 192 15.15 -22.79 9.09
N ALA A 193 15.37 -24.08 8.82
CA ALA A 193 16.61 -24.75 9.21
C ALA A 193 17.87 -24.04 8.65
N THR A 194 17.74 -23.44 7.47
CA THR A 194 18.79 -22.66 6.82
C THR A 194 19.12 -21.36 7.56
N GLU A 195 18.12 -20.65 8.09
CA GLU A 195 18.26 -19.44 8.89
C GLU A 195 18.83 -19.75 10.27
N VAL A 196 18.43 -20.86 10.89
CA VAL A 196 19.02 -21.34 12.15
C VAL A 196 20.50 -21.67 11.94
N TYR A 197 20.83 -22.38 10.85
CA TYR A 197 22.21 -22.68 10.49
C TYR A 197 23.03 -21.42 10.25
N ALA A 198 22.53 -20.51 9.40
CA ALA A 198 23.19 -19.25 9.14
C ALA A 198 23.39 -18.48 10.45
N LYS A 199 22.37 -18.31 11.27
CA LYS A 199 22.50 -17.52 12.50
C LYS A 199 23.49 -18.13 13.50
N LYS A 200 23.62 -19.46 13.56
CA LYS A 200 24.50 -20.15 14.52
C LYS A 200 25.93 -20.30 14.01
N TYR A 201 26.13 -20.59 12.73
CA TYR A 201 27.44 -20.95 12.16
C TYR A 201 27.99 -19.90 11.19
N TYR A 202 27.26 -18.82 10.89
CA TYR A 202 27.76 -17.80 9.96
C TYR A 202 29.02 -17.13 10.51
N ALA A 203 29.02 -16.70 11.76
CA ALA A 203 30.20 -16.05 12.36
C ALA A 203 31.39 -17.00 12.55
N SER A 204 31.15 -18.26 12.90
CA SER A 204 32.22 -19.22 13.22
C SER A 204 32.75 -20.01 12.03
N CYS A 205 31.94 -20.25 10.99
CA CYS A 205 32.29 -21.13 9.87
C CYS A 205 32.24 -20.41 8.54
N VAL A 206 31.16 -19.68 8.24
CA VAL A 206 30.98 -19.05 6.92
C VAL A 206 31.86 -17.81 6.78
N GLN A 207 31.90 -16.94 7.79
CA GLN A 207 32.63 -15.68 7.74
C GLN A 207 34.16 -15.87 7.66
N PRO A 208 34.78 -16.83 8.38
CA PRO A 208 36.20 -17.15 8.22
C PRO A 208 36.49 -17.79 6.85
N ALA A 209 35.68 -18.76 6.42
CA ALA A 209 35.86 -19.43 5.13
C ALA A 209 35.73 -18.45 3.95
N VAL A 210 34.74 -17.54 3.98
CA VAL A 210 34.58 -16.50 2.95
C VAL A 210 35.74 -15.50 2.98
N LYS A 211 36.29 -15.16 4.16
CA LYS A 211 37.49 -14.31 4.26
C LYS A 211 38.74 -15.01 3.71
N GLU A 212 38.89 -16.31 3.97
CA GLU A 212 39.99 -17.12 3.47
C GLU A 212 39.88 -17.30 1.95
N GLU A 213 38.70 -17.63 1.43
CA GLU A 213 38.43 -17.68 -0.02
C GLU A 213 38.60 -16.33 -0.71
N LEU A 214 38.17 -15.21 -0.11
CA LEU A 214 38.44 -13.87 -0.67
C LEU A 214 39.94 -13.56 -0.73
N ASN A 215 40.71 -14.06 0.24
CA ASN A 215 42.17 -13.94 0.26
C ASN A 215 42.84 -14.90 -0.74
N VAL A 216 42.28 -16.09 -0.96
CA VAL A 216 42.77 -17.07 -1.94
C VAL A 216 42.37 -16.67 -3.36
N MET A 217 41.16 -16.18 -3.63
CA MET A 217 40.72 -15.65 -4.94
C MET A 217 41.50 -14.40 -5.35
N LYS A 218 41.98 -13.61 -4.38
CA LYS A 218 42.98 -12.57 -4.66
C LYS A 218 44.29 -13.12 -5.22
N ASN A 219 44.55 -14.43 -5.05
CA ASN A 219 45.85 -15.07 -5.31
C ASN A 219 45.79 -16.31 -6.23
N ALA A 220 44.64 -16.95 -6.49
CA ALA A 220 44.55 -18.15 -7.33
C ALA A 220 43.12 -18.50 -7.76
N VAL A 221 43.01 -18.96 -9.01
CA VAL A 221 41.85 -19.58 -9.65
C VAL A 221 41.87 -21.07 -9.30
N ASP A 222 41.00 -21.52 -8.39
CA ASP A 222 40.25 -22.79 -8.42
C ASP A 222 39.65 -23.12 -7.04
N THR A 223 38.39 -23.56 -7.01
CA THR A 223 37.54 -23.64 -5.81
C THR A 223 37.27 -25.10 -5.40
N PRO A 224 37.36 -25.49 -4.11
CA PRO A 224 36.95 -26.81 -3.62
C PRO A 224 35.55 -26.83 -2.97
N GLU A 225 34.85 -27.97 -3.06
CA GLU A 225 33.49 -28.18 -2.54
C GLU A 225 33.39 -28.27 -0.99
N PRO A 226 32.24 -27.87 -0.40
CA PRO A 226 32.03 -27.88 1.05
C PRO A 226 31.82 -29.28 1.64
N LYS A 227 32.46 -29.52 2.79
CA LYS A 227 32.56 -30.81 3.50
C LYS A 227 31.22 -31.29 4.09
N LYS A 228 30.86 -32.56 3.83
CA LYS A 228 29.60 -33.24 4.22
C LYS A 228 29.25 -33.20 5.71
N GLN A 229 30.24 -33.15 6.61
CA GLN A 229 30.01 -33.21 8.06
C GLN A 229 29.17 -32.04 8.61
N VAL A 230 29.22 -30.88 7.97
CA VAL A 230 28.48 -29.71 8.45
C VAL A 230 26.97 -29.83 8.15
N LYS A 231 26.56 -30.64 7.18
CA LYS A 231 25.13 -30.82 6.86
C LYS A 231 24.38 -31.66 7.91
N GLU A 232 25.04 -32.64 8.52
CA GLU A 232 24.41 -33.55 9.51
C GLU A 232 24.22 -32.89 10.88
N GLU A 233 25.13 -32.00 11.29
CA GLU A 233 24.99 -31.29 12.56
C GLU A 233 23.80 -30.31 12.55
N VAL A 234 23.48 -29.77 11.38
CA VAL A 234 22.39 -28.81 11.15
C VAL A 234 21.03 -29.46 11.20
N THR A 235 20.89 -30.63 10.58
CA THR A 235 19.63 -31.37 10.59
C THR A 235 19.28 -31.81 12.00
N LYS A 236 20.26 -32.25 12.80
CA LYS A 236 20.06 -32.63 14.20
C LYS A 236 19.59 -31.45 15.07
N LEU A 237 20.18 -30.27 14.90
CA LEU A 237 19.77 -29.07 15.65
C LEU A 237 18.38 -28.55 15.29
N ALA A 238 18.03 -28.64 14.00
CA ALA A 238 16.68 -28.29 13.54
C ALA A 238 15.62 -29.19 14.17
N GLN A 239 15.94 -30.48 14.34
CA GLN A 239 15.04 -31.46 14.94
C GLN A 239 14.86 -31.23 16.46
N GLU A 240 15.93 -30.98 17.21
CA GLU A 240 15.85 -30.65 18.64
C GLU A 240 15.03 -29.37 18.92
N MET A 241 15.16 -28.35 18.06
CA MET A 241 14.37 -27.12 18.15
C MET A 241 12.88 -27.35 17.87
N LYS A 242 12.55 -28.30 16.99
CA LYS A 242 11.17 -28.69 16.70
C LYS A 242 10.53 -29.41 17.89
N GLU A 243 11.22 -30.39 18.47
CA GLU A 243 10.73 -31.16 19.62
C GLU A 243 10.56 -30.29 20.87
N LYS A 244 11.49 -29.36 21.14
CA LYS A 244 11.35 -28.43 22.27
C LYS A 244 10.11 -27.55 22.14
N ARG A 245 9.73 -27.15 20.92
CA ARG A 245 8.51 -26.38 20.65
C ARG A 245 7.23 -27.20 20.75
N GLU A 246 7.26 -28.48 20.37
CA GLU A 246 6.09 -29.37 20.57
C GLU A 246 5.79 -29.54 22.06
N LYS A 247 6.84 -29.72 22.88
CA LYS A 247 6.72 -29.75 24.35
C LYS A 247 6.24 -28.42 24.93
N GLU A 248 6.69 -27.27 24.39
CA GLU A 248 6.17 -25.95 24.81
C GLU A 248 4.72 -25.71 24.40
N LYS A 249 4.24 -26.31 23.30
CA LYS A 249 2.85 -26.21 22.86
C LYS A 249 1.90 -27.03 23.73
N GLU A 250 2.33 -28.21 24.20
CA GLU A 250 1.56 -29.04 25.13
C GLU A 250 1.44 -28.40 26.53
N ALA A 251 2.36 -27.50 26.88
CA ALA A 251 2.32 -26.76 28.13
C ALA A 251 1.50 -25.45 28.08
N ILE A 252 0.84 -25.13 26.96
CA ILE A 252 -0.02 -23.94 26.89
C ILE A 252 -1.32 -24.27 27.65
N PRO A 253 -1.57 -23.66 28.82
CA PRO A 253 -2.80 -23.90 29.57
C PRO A 253 -3.99 -23.58 28.68
N ASP A 254 -5.03 -24.43 28.74
CA ASP A 254 -6.29 -24.26 28.03
C ASP A 254 -6.66 -22.78 28.01
N LYS A 255 -6.73 -22.23 26.80
CA LYS A 255 -7.07 -20.83 26.58
C LYS A 255 -8.43 -20.62 27.22
N LYS A 256 -8.45 -20.03 28.41
CA LYS A 256 -9.67 -19.56 29.05
C LYS A 256 -10.39 -18.71 28.00
N GLU A 257 -11.54 -19.19 27.54
CA GLU A 257 -12.36 -18.44 26.60
C GLU A 257 -12.60 -17.07 27.20
N VAL A 258 -12.19 -16.03 26.47
CA VAL A 258 -12.48 -14.67 26.86
C VAL A 258 -14.00 -14.52 26.80
N PRO A 259 -14.67 -14.07 27.89
CA PRO A 259 -16.10 -13.82 27.86
C PRO A 259 -16.48 -12.97 26.65
N LYS A 260 -17.45 -13.43 25.85
CA LYS A 260 -17.86 -12.76 24.60
C LYS A 260 -18.28 -11.30 24.83
N GLU A 261 -18.84 -11.01 26.00
CA GLU A 261 -19.15 -9.66 26.50
C GLU A 261 -17.97 -8.71 26.41
N LEU A 262 -16.80 -9.13 26.89
CA LEU A 262 -15.59 -8.30 26.90
C LEU A 262 -15.10 -7.98 25.48
N VAL A 263 -15.43 -8.82 24.50
CA VAL A 263 -15.03 -8.59 23.10
C VAL A 263 -15.86 -7.47 22.49
N ILE A 264 -17.16 -7.43 22.75
CA ILE A 264 -18.06 -6.40 22.20
C ILE A 264 -17.70 -5.01 22.76
N TYR A 265 -17.53 -4.89 24.08
CA TYR A 265 -17.13 -3.62 24.70
C TYR A 265 -15.77 -3.13 24.19
N ARG A 266 -14.79 -4.04 24.07
CA ARG A 266 -13.48 -3.69 23.49
C ARG A 266 -13.57 -3.27 22.04
N LEU A 267 -14.46 -3.88 21.25
CA LEU A 267 -14.66 -3.47 19.87
C LEU A 267 -15.18 -2.03 19.81
N ILE A 268 -16.18 -1.68 20.63
CA ILE A 268 -16.71 -0.32 20.71
C ILE A 268 -15.62 0.67 21.13
N GLU A 269 -14.79 0.33 22.11
CA GLU A 269 -13.64 1.16 22.53
C GLU A 269 -12.64 1.38 21.38
N ILE A 270 -12.25 0.31 20.67
CA ILE A 270 -11.31 0.39 19.53
C ILE A 270 -11.87 1.25 18.41
N LEU A 271 -13.15 1.05 18.06
CA LEU A 271 -13.83 1.86 17.06
C LEU A 271 -13.87 3.32 17.51
N SER A 272 -14.23 3.58 18.77
CA SER A 272 -14.26 4.93 19.33
C SER A 272 -12.90 5.62 19.23
N MET A 273 -11.82 4.96 19.66
CA MET A 273 -10.46 5.50 19.55
C MET A 273 -10.07 5.79 18.11
N PHE A 274 -10.31 4.83 17.21
CA PHE A 274 -9.94 4.97 15.81
C PHE A 274 -10.69 6.12 15.13
N PHE A 275 -12.01 6.18 15.30
CA PHE A 275 -12.83 7.20 14.65
C PHE A 275 -12.71 8.57 15.32
N THR A 276 -12.32 8.65 16.59
CA THR A 276 -12.00 9.93 17.26
C THR A 276 -10.76 10.55 16.62
N GLU A 277 -9.69 9.77 16.42
CA GLU A 277 -8.48 10.25 15.72
C GLU A 277 -8.80 10.70 14.28
N LEU A 278 -9.71 10.00 13.60
CA LEU A 278 -10.18 10.44 12.28
C LEU A 278 -11.02 11.71 12.35
N HIS A 279 -11.87 11.86 13.36
CA HIS A 279 -12.67 13.07 13.59
C HIS A 279 -11.75 14.27 13.83
N ASP A 280 -10.82 14.17 14.76
CA ASP A 280 -9.91 15.25 15.13
C ASP A 280 -9.01 15.66 13.95
N SER A 281 -8.53 14.70 13.17
CA SER A 281 -7.63 14.96 12.04
C SER A 281 -8.32 15.41 10.75
N MET A 282 -9.65 15.33 10.64
CA MET A 282 -10.39 15.61 9.38
C MET A 282 -11.66 16.45 9.54
N GLY A 283 -12.15 16.62 10.77
CA GLY A 283 -13.46 17.19 11.04
C GLY A 283 -14.61 16.35 10.46
N TRP A 284 -14.43 15.04 10.32
CA TRP A 284 -15.49 14.12 9.87
C TRP A 284 -16.29 13.61 11.06
N THR A 285 -17.60 13.55 10.93
CA THR A 285 -18.48 12.91 11.91
C THR A 285 -18.82 11.51 11.43
N PHE A 286 -18.80 10.53 12.34
CA PHE A 286 -19.08 9.14 12.03
C PHE A 286 -20.30 8.65 12.81
N SER A 287 -21.11 7.82 12.17
CA SER A 287 -22.18 7.06 12.81
C SER A 287 -22.05 5.62 12.38
N ILE A 288 -21.89 4.73 13.34
CA ILE A 288 -21.62 3.31 13.12
C ILE A 288 -22.78 2.56 13.76
N LEU A 289 -23.40 1.68 12.98
CA LEU A 289 -24.44 0.77 13.44
C LEU A 289 -23.83 -0.62 13.55
N LEU A 290 -24.10 -1.30 14.65
CA LEU A 290 -23.64 -2.65 14.94
C LEU A 290 -24.85 -3.47 15.34
N ALA A 291 -25.09 -4.59 14.65
CA ALA A 291 -26.10 -5.57 15.03
C ALA A 291 -25.42 -6.88 15.44
N GLY A 292 -25.86 -7.47 16.54
CA GLY A 292 -25.31 -8.74 17.00
C GLY A 292 -26.04 -9.29 18.22
N PRO A 293 -25.77 -10.55 18.59
CA PRO A 293 -26.35 -11.13 19.80
C PRO A 293 -25.83 -10.38 21.03
N ASP A 294 -26.75 -9.82 21.81
CA ASP A 294 -26.41 -9.20 23.08
C ASP A 294 -26.24 -10.31 24.14
N PRO A 295 -25.02 -10.47 24.68
CA PRO A 295 -24.77 -11.48 25.70
C PRO A 295 -25.58 -11.25 26.99
N VAL A 296 -25.98 -10.01 27.29
CA VAL A 296 -26.79 -9.69 28.48
C VAL A 296 -28.25 -10.09 28.26
N ASN A 297 -28.79 -9.87 27.07
CA ASN A 297 -30.18 -10.17 26.73
C ASN A 297 -30.37 -11.59 26.16
N ALA A 298 -29.77 -12.60 26.80
CA ALA A 298 -29.91 -14.02 26.42
C ALA A 298 -29.56 -14.30 24.94
N SER A 299 -28.57 -13.60 24.39
CA SER A 299 -28.18 -13.67 22.98
C SER A 299 -29.28 -13.29 22.00
N LYS A 300 -30.29 -12.54 22.43
CA LYS A 300 -31.21 -11.87 21.50
C LYS A 300 -30.42 -10.90 20.66
N LEU A 301 -30.78 -10.80 19.38
CA LEU A 301 -30.21 -9.78 18.51
C LEU A 301 -30.53 -8.40 19.09
N ASP A 302 -29.52 -7.55 19.16
CA ASP A 302 -29.64 -6.15 19.54
C ASP A 302 -28.88 -5.28 18.52
N VAL A 303 -29.28 -4.03 18.43
CA VAL A 303 -28.61 -3.03 17.59
C VAL A 303 -28.09 -1.91 18.46
N SER A 304 -26.78 -1.69 18.37
CA SER A 304 -26.08 -0.59 19.01
C SER A 304 -25.66 0.45 17.97
N SER A 305 -25.65 1.72 18.36
CA SER A 305 -25.11 2.81 17.55
C SER A 305 -23.98 3.53 18.28
N LEU A 306 -22.91 3.84 17.55
CA LEU A 306 -21.76 4.63 18.02
C LEU A 306 -21.64 5.88 17.16
N HIS A 307 -21.71 7.05 17.79
CA HIS A 307 -21.60 8.34 17.13
C HIS A 307 -20.33 9.05 17.58
N ILE A 308 -19.48 9.43 16.63
CA ILE A 308 -18.23 10.15 16.88
C ILE A 308 -18.25 11.50 16.17
N GLY A 309 -17.95 12.54 16.92
CA GLY A 309 -18.03 13.93 16.48
C GLY A 309 -19.42 14.54 16.64
N THR A 310 -19.46 15.87 16.54
CA THR A 310 -20.69 16.67 16.68
C THR A 310 -20.91 17.54 15.46
N THR A 311 -22.17 17.92 15.23
CA THR A 311 -22.55 18.95 14.26
C THR A 311 -22.05 20.33 14.71
N LEU A 312 -22.11 21.34 13.84
CA LEU A 312 -21.80 22.73 14.21
C LEU A 312 -22.64 23.25 15.39
N ALA A 313 -23.82 22.67 15.61
CA ALA A 313 -24.69 22.98 16.73
C ALA A 313 -24.38 22.15 18.00
N GLY A 314 -23.34 21.33 17.99
CA GLY A 314 -22.94 20.47 19.11
C GLY A 314 -23.74 19.17 19.25
N ASN A 315 -24.71 18.91 18.37
CA ASN A 315 -25.54 17.70 18.42
C ASN A 315 -24.84 16.49 17.79
N TRP A 316 -25.03 15.30 18.35
CA TRP A 316 -24.70 14.03 17.69
C TRP A 316 -25.67 13.72 16.54
N PHE A 317 -25.32 12.78 15.66
CA PHE A 317 -26.16 12.43 14.51
C PHE A 317 -27.56 11.94 14.91
N ASN A 318 -27.65 11.08 15.93
CA ASN A 318 -28.95 10.60 16.44
C ASN A 318 -29.82 11.70 17.06
N GLN A 319 -29.20 12.77 17.57
CA GLN A 319 -29.91 13.94 18.10
C GLN A 319 -30.33 14.90 16.97
N ALA A 320 -29.47 15.08 15.97
CA ALA A 320 -29.71 15.97 14.84
C ALA A 320 -30.74 15.40 13.85
N TYR A 321 -30.81 14.07 13.71
CA TYR A 321 -31.73 13.40 12.82
C TYR A 321 -33.03 13.05 13.55
N LEU A 322 -34.06 13.88 13.36
CA LEU A 322 -35.39 13.63 13.89
C LEU A 322 -35.88 12.25 13.44
N LYS A 323 -36.29 11.41 14.40
CA LYS A 323 -36.72 10.02 14.19
C LYS A 323 -35.60 9.04 13.84
N PHE A 324 -34.36 9.30 14.24
CA PHE A 324 -33.24 8.35 14.07
C PHE A 324 -33.61 6.92 14.46
N GLU A 325 -34.25 6.74 15.61
CA GLU A 325 -34.69 5.42 16.07
C GLU A 325 -35.63 4.73 15.06
N LYS A 326 -36.71 5.40 14.68
CA LYS A 326 -37.74 4.83 13.80
C LYS A 326 -37.28 4.68 12.35
N SER A 327 -36.43 5.59 11.87
CA SER A 327 -36.06 5.67 10.45
C SER A 327 -34.73 5.00 10.13
N ILE A 328 -33.87 4.75 11.12
CA ILE A 328 -32.55 4.14 10.92
C ILE A 328 -32.39 2.89 11.76
N MET A 329 -32.58 2.97 13.09
CA MET A 329 -32.33 1.83 13.98
C MET A 329 -33.30 0.67 13.72
N VAL A 330 -34.60 0.94 13.60
CA VAL A 330 -35.61 -0.10 13.33
C VAL A 330 -35.39 -0.79 11.97
N PRO A 331 -35.24 -0.09 10.83
CA PRO A 331 -34.95 -0.75 9.56
C PRO A 331 -33.63 -1.53 9.56
N TYR A 332 -32.61 -1.04 10.29
CA TYR A 332 -31.34 -1.75 10.41
C TYR A 332 -31.47 -3.02 11.27
N PHE A 333 -32.26 -2.97 12.34
CA PHE A 333 -32.62 -4.13 13.15
C PHE A 333 -33.40 -5.16 12.32
N GLU A 334 -34.40 -4.72 11.56
CA GLU A 334 -35.17 -5.57 10.65
C GLU A 334 -34.30 -6.20 9.55
N PHE A 335 -33.28 -5.48 9.07
CA PHE A 335 -32.31 -6.00 8.13
C PHE A 335 -31.38 -7.06 8.75
N ALA A 336 -31.02 -6.91 10.02
CA ALA A 336 -30.08 -7.80 10.70
C ALA A 336 -30.74 -9.03 11.37
N SER A 337 -32.06 -8.99 11.57
CA SER A 337 -32.89 -10.08 12.12
C SER A 337 -33.23 -11.11 11.06
#